data_AF-A0A424HYQ3-F1
#
_entry.id   AF-A0A424HYQ3-F1
#
_cell.length_a   1.000
_cell.length_b   1.000
_cell.length_c   1.000
_cell.angle_alpha   90.00
_cell.angle_beta   90.00
_cell.angle_gamma   90.00
#
_symmetry.space_group_name_H-M   'P 1'
#
loop_
_entity.id
_entity.type
_entity.pdbx_description
1 polymer ?
#
loop_
_entity_poly.entity_id
_entity_poly.type
_entity_poly.pdbx_seq_one_letter_code
_entity_poly.pdbx_strand_id
1 'polypeptide(L)'
;MKLFQQLLVAPAALGLLAPVAAQAADFNVDAMAEYAPSSRKEQVTSITQFSDVYPTDWAYQALASLIERYGCVAGYPNGTFRGNRAMTRYEAAALLNACLDRITEVTDELRRLIKEFEKELAIIRGRVDGLEARVGELEA
;
A
#
# COMPACT_ATOMS: atom_id res chain seq x y z
N MET A 1 58.44 21.97 17.64
CA MET A 1 58.17 20.53 17.84
C MET A 1 58.03 19.89 16.47
N LYS A 2 58.88 18.89 16.19
CA LYS A 2 58.75 17.78 15.21
C LYS A 2 57.92 18.02 13.92
N LEU A 3 58.60 18.09 12.77
CA LEU A 3 58.70 17.02 11.74
C LEU A 3 57.43 16.90 10.89
N PHE A 4 57.42 17.37 9.64
CA PHE A 4 57.85 16.62 8.43
C PHE A 4 57.34 15.18 8.39
N GLN A 5 56.40 14.91 7.48
CA GLN A 5 56.08 13.68 6.73
C GLN A 5 54.58 13.71 6.41
N GLN A 6 54.03 13.41 5.23
CA GLN A 6 54.47 12.98 3.91
C GLN A 6 53.20 13.12 3.04
N LEU A 7 53.21 13.89 1.97
CA LEU A 7 53.32 13.40 0.59
C LEU A 7 52.45 12.17 0.24
N LEU A 8 51.52 12.39 -0.71
CA LEU A 8 51.25 11.57 -1.91
C LEU A 8 51.12 10.05 -1.72
N VAL A 9 49.93 9.50 -2.01
CA VAL A 9 49.73 8.47 -3.07
C VAL A 9 48.25 8.46 -3.47
N ALA A 10 47.97 8.89 -4.69
CA ALA A 10 46.87 8.35 -5.48
C ALA A 10 47.37 7.11 -6.22
N PRO A 11 46.51 6.12 -6.49
CA PRO A 11 46.63 5.38 -7.73
C PRO A 11 45.33 5.45 -8.53
N ALA A 12 45.45 6.04 -9.72
CA ALA A 12 44.55 5.81 -10.82
C ALA A 12 44.71 4.35 -11.33
N ALA A 13 43.57 3.79 -11.76
CA ALA A 13 43.35 2.66 -12.66
C ALA A 13 44.53 1.78 -13.12
N LEU A 14 44.40 0.44 -12.99
CA LEU A 14 44.33 -0.52 -14.11
C LEU A 14 44.40 -1.98 -13.62
N GLY A 15 43.52 -2.82 -14.17
CA GLY A 15 43.51 -4.29 -14.07
C GLY A 15 42.18 -4.80 -13.49
N LEU A 16 41.47 -5.78 -14.02
CA LEU A 16 41.66 -6.75 -15.09
C LEU A 16 40.26 -7.27 -15.46
N LEU A 17 40.02 -7.59 -16.73
CA LEU A 17 38.85 -8.37 -17.16
C LEU A 17 38.88 -9.76 -16.50
N ALA A 18 37.80 -10.14 -15.82
CA ALA A 18 37.43 -11.54 -15.61
C ALA A 18 35.90 -11.68 -15.50
N PRO A 19 35.31 -12.80 -15.96
CA PRO A 19 33.88 -12.94 -16.22
C PRO A 19 33.10 -13.43 -15.00
N VAL A 20 31.81 -13.08 -15.00
CA VAL A 20 30.66 -13.68 -14.28
C VAL A 20 30.99 -14.77 -13.25
N ALA A 21 30.79 -14.45 -11.98
CA ALA A 21 30.25 -15.37 -11.00
C ALA A 21 29.12 -14.64 -10.27
N ALA A 22 27.88 -15.05 -10.53
CA ALA A 22 26.73 -14.66 -9.74
C ALA A 22 26.90 -15.25 -8.33
N GLN A 23 27.57 -14.54 -7.44
CA GLN A 23 27.46 -14.80 -6.02
C GLN A 23 26.07 -14.32 -5.60
N ALA A 24 25.23 -15.28 -5.18
CA ALA A 24 23.97 -15.00 -4.51
C ALA A 24 24.27 -14.09 -3.32
N ALA A 25 23.99 -12.80 -3.48
CA ALA A 25 23.96 -11.89 -2.36
C ALA A 25 22.86 -12.37 -1.43
N ASP A 26 23.23 -12.75 -0.22
CA ASP A 26 22.30 -12.92 0.88
C ASP A 26 21.35 -11.71 0.89
N PHE A 27 20.04 -11.98 0.82
CA PHE A 27 19.02 -10.95 0.90
C PHE A 27 19.12 -10.26 2.26
N ASN A 28 19.89 -9.18 2.32
CA ASN A 28 20.10 -8.42 3.53
C ASN A 28 18.87 -7.54 3.80
N VAL A 29 17.97 -8.05 4.63
CA VAL A 29 16.72 -7.39 5.02
C VAL A 29 17.00 -6.05 5.74
N ASP A 30 18.15 -5.93 6.41
CA ASP A 30 18.58 -4.71 7.11
C ASP A 30 18.98 -3.59 6.13
N ALA A 31 19.59 -3.94 4.98
CA ALA A 31 19.93 -2.96 3.94
C ALA A 31 18.69 -2.43 3.21
N MET A 32 17.61 -3.22 3.11
CA MET A 32 16.33 -2.73 2.58
C MET A 32 15.61 -1.80 3.55
N ALA A 33 15.82 -1.97 4.86
CA ALA A 33 15.29 -1.06 5.88
C ALA A 33 15.92 0.34 5.79
N GLU A 34 17.14 0.45 5.26
CA GLU A 34 17.84 1.72 5.05
C GLU A 34 17.29 2.54 3.86
N TYR A 35 16.69 1.86 2.87
CA TYR A 35 15.96 2.49 1.76
C TYR A 35 14.45 2.58 1.98
N ALA A 36 13.92 1.98 3.06
CA ALA A 36 12.55 2.20 3.45
C ALA A 36 12.41 3.67 3.88
N PRO A 37 11.47 4.46 3.33
CA PRO A 37 11.28 5.83 3.78
C PRO A 37 11.02 5.80 5.29
N SER A 38 11.94 6.40 6.05
CA SER A 38 11.93 6.54 7.52
C SER A 38 10.83 7.47 8.04
N SER A 39 9.70 7.50 7.33
CA SER A 39 8.57 8.42 7.50
C SER A 39 7.22 7.71 7.50
N ARG A 40 7.14 6.39 7.74
CA ARG A 40 5.92 5.84 8.35
C ARG A 40 5.94 6.23 9.83
N LYS A 41 5.78 7.53 10.13
CA LYS A 41 5.24 7.94 11.42
C LYS A 41 3.95 7.15 11.56
N GLU A 42 3.86 6.32 12.59
CA GLU A 42 2.79 5.35 12.83
C GLU A 42 1.44 5.98 12.52
N GLN A 43 0.94 5.70 11.32
CA GLN A 43 -0.35 6.19 10.91
C GLN A 43 -1.36 5.44 11.75
N VAL A 44 -2.18 6.18 12.48
CA VAL A 44 -3.25 5.59 13.26
C VAL A 44 -4.25 4.95 12.30
N THR A 45 -4.40 3.63 12.38
CA THR A 45 -5.27 2.82 11.51
C THR A 45 -6.51 2.30 12.23
N SER A 46 -6.62 2.49 13.55
CA SER A 46 -7.81 2.14 14.32
C SER A 46 -8.24 3.26 15.25
N ILE A 47 -9.55 3.40 15.45
CA ILE A 47 -10.11 4.43 16.32
C ILE A 47 -9.65 4.29 17.77
N THR A 48 -9.34 3.07 18.22
CA THR A 48 -8.91 2.82 19.61
C THR A 48 -7.50 3.32 19.92
N GLN A 49 -6.75 3.75 18.90
CA GLN A 49 -5.42 4.31 19.06
C GLN A 49 -5.46 5.83 19.34
N PHE A 50 -6.61 6.48 19.20
CA PHE A 50 -6.75 7.88 19.58
C PHE A 50 -6.93 8.03 21.09
N SER A 51 -6.10 8.89 21.69
CA SER A 51 -6.16 9.21 23.11
C SER A 51 -7.29 10.18 23.48
N ASP A 52 -7.88 10.85 22.49
CA ASP A 52 -8.90 11.90 22.67
C ASP A 52 -10.26 11.57 22.05
N VAL A 53 -10.51 10.29 21.74
CA VAL A 53 -11.77 9.80 21.19
C VAL A 53 -12.30 8.66 22.06
N TYR A 54 -13.53 8.79 22.52
CA TYR A 54 -14.16 7.87 23.46
C TYR A 54 -15.40 7.20 22.85
N PRO A 55 -15.71 5.93 23.18
CA PRO A 55 -16.91 5.24 22.68
C PRO A 55 -18.24 5.96 22.96
N THR A 56 -18.27 6.84 23.95
CA THR A 56 -19.43 7.66 24.32
C THR A 56 -19.58 8.91 23.45
N ASP A 57 -18.59 9.28 22.65
CA ASP A 57 -18.65 10.44 21.78
C ASP A 57 -19.66 10.20 20.65
N TRP A 58 -20.50 11.20 20.39
CA TRP A 58 -21.51 11.10 19.32
C TRP A 58 -20.91 10.80 17.94
N ALA A 59 -19.66 11.25 17.71
CA ALA A 59 -18.94 11.08 16.45
C ALA A 59 -18.20 9.74 16.34
N TYR A 60 -18.15 8.93 17.41
CA TYR A 60 -17.31 7.73 17.48
C TYR A 60 -17.57 6.76 16.33
N GLN A 61 -18.84 6.43 16.09
CA GLN A 61 -19.22 5.48 15.03
C GLN A 61 -18.89 5.99 13.62
N ALA A 62 -19.08 7.31 13.39
CA ALA A 62 -18.74 7.92 12.12
C ALA A 62 -17.22 7.88 11.88
N LEU A 63 -16.44 8.24 12.91
CA LEU A 63 -14.99 8.23 12.83
C LEU A 63 -14.42 6.81 12.66
N ALA A 64 -14.98 5.82 13.36
CA ALA A 64 -14.57 4.43 13.23
C ALA A 64 -14.74 3.95 11.79
N SER A 65 -15.89 4.24 11.18
CA SER A 65 -16.16 3.91 9.78
C SER A 65 -15.19 4.59 8.82
N LEU A 66 -14.95 5.89 8.99
CA LEU A 66 -14.06 6.66 8.10
C LEU A 66 -12.61 6.16 8.14
N ILE A 67 -12.16 5.65 9.28
CA ILE A 67 -10.77 5.20 9.49
C ILE A 67 -10.62 3.73 9.13
N GLU A 68 -11.46 2.86 9.69
CA GLU A 68 -11.26 1.42 9.61
C GLU A 68 -11.85 0.83 8.34
N ARG A 69 -12.99 1.37 7.86
CA ARG A 69 -13.66 0.87 6.67
C ARG A 69 -13.24 1.60 5.41
N TYR A 70 -13.23 2.94 5.45
CA TYR A 70 -12.93 3.75 4.28
C TYR A 70 -11.46 4.14 4.19
N GLY A 71 -10.72 4.16 5.30
CA GLY A 71 -9.29 4.48 5.30
C GLY A 71 -8.96 5.88 4.78
N CYS A 72 -9.89 6.83 4.87
CA CYS A 72 -9.75 8.14 4.26
C CYS A 72 -9.56 9.29 5.25
N VAL A 73 -9.61 8.98 6.54
CA VAL A 73 -9.30 9.91 7.63
C VAL A 73 -8.08 9.39 8.37
N ALA A 74 -7.16 10.29 8.72
CA ALA A 74 -6.02 10.01 9.56
C ALA A 74 -5.96 11.06 10.67
N GLY A 75 -5.56 10.65 11.87
CA GLY A 75 -5.28 11.61 12.94
C GLY A 75 -3.84 12.10 12.92
N TYR A 76 -3.47 12.80 13.98
CA TYR A 76 -2.16 13.40 14.14
C TYR A 76 -1.11 12.37 14.58
N PRO A 77 0.19 12.61 14.27
CA PRO A 77 1.27 11.68 14.64
C PRO A 77 1.43 11.44 16.15
N ASN A 78 0.80 12.25 16.99
CA ASN A 78 0.80 12.10 18.44
C ASN A 78 -0.36 11.22 18.95
N GLY A 79 -1.09 10.52 18.07
CA GLY A 79 -2.22 9.66 18.47
C GLY A 79 -3.44 10.44 18.94
N THR A 80 -3.71 11.60 18.33
CA THR A 80 -4.93 12.40 18.61
C THR A 80 -5.71 12.67 17.34
N PHE A 81 -7.03 12.85 17.43
CA PHE A 81 -7.89 13.29 16.34
C PHE A 81 -8.13 14.81 16.36
N ARG A 82 -8.12 15.42 17.57
CA ARG A 82 -8.36 16.84 17.85
C ARG A 82 -9.74 17.32 17.38
N GLY A 83 -10.79 16.54 17.65
CA GLY A 83 -12.16 16.83 17.21
C GLY A 83 -12.74 18.18 17.68
N ASN A 84 -12.23 18.74 18.79
CA ASN A 84 -12.63 20.06 19.30
C ASN A 84 -11.93 21.25 18.61
N ARG A 85 -10.97 20.99 17.72
CA ARG A 85 -10.28 22.04 16.96
C ARG A 85 -11.19 22.54 15.83
N ALA A 86 -11.35 23.86 15.72
CA ALA A 86 -12.01 24.46 14.57
C ALA A 86 -11.29 24.08 13.27
N MET A 87 -12.05 23.63 12.28
CA MET A 87 -11.57 23.29 10.94
C MET A 87 -11.97 24.38 9.96
N THR A 88 -11.06 24.77 9.07
CA THR A 88 -11.37 25.71 7.98
C THR A 88 -12.23 25.04 6.91
N ARG A 89 -13.01 25.83 6.17
CA ARG A 89 -13.78 25.33 5.02
C ARG A 89 -12.89 24.66 3.96
N TYR A 90 -11.65 25.11 3.81
CA TYR A 90 -10.67 24.55 2.88
C TYR A 90 -10.18 23.16 3.33
N GLU A 91 -9.82 22.99 4.60
CA GLU A 91 -9.46 21.69 5.16
C GLU A 91 -10.62 20.68 5.03
N ALA A 92 -11.85 21.13 5.30
CA ALA A 92 -13.04 20.28 5.17
C ALA A 92 -13.25 19.80 3.73
N ALA A 93 -13.13 20.69 2.75
CA ALA A 93 -13.29 20.36 1.34
C ALA A 93 -12.20 19.39 0.85
N ALA A 94 -10.95 19.61 1.25
CA ALA A 94 -9.85 18.72 0.91
C ALA A 94 -10.04 17.31 1.49
N LEU A 95 -10.46 17.23 2.77
CA LEU A 95 -10.74 15.95 3.43
C LEU A 95 -11.90 15.20 2.75
N LEU A 96 -12.98 15.92 2.42
CA LEU A 96 -14.12 15.33 1.72
C LEU A 96 -13.71 14.79 0.35
N ASN A 97 -12.93 15.55 -0.42
CA ASN A 97 -12.44 15.09 -1.73
C ASN A 97 -11.60 13.82 -1.60
N ALA A 98 -10.63 13.80 -0.67
CA ALA A 98 -9.79 12.62 -0.43
C ALA A 98 -10.61 11.38 -0.04
N CYS A 99 -11.66 11.55 0.76
CA CYS A 99 -12.58 10.45 1.09
C CYS A 99 -13.41 9.97 -0.10
N LEU A 100 -13.89 10.87 -0.95
CA LEU A 100 -14.64 10.50 -2.14
C LEU A 100 -13.76 9.73 -3.14
N ASP A 101 -12.52 10.18 -3.35
CA ASP A 101 -11.56 9.51 -4.22
C ASP A 101 -11.35 8.04 -3.79
N ARG A 102 -11.16 7.82 -2.48
CA ARG A 102 -10.96 6.47 -1.93
C ARG A 102 -12.18 5.56 -2.12
N ILE A 103 -13.39 6.11 -2.01
CA ILE A 103 -14.64 5.35 -2.24
C ILE A 103 -14.79 5.01 -3.73
N THR A 104 -14.44 5.92 -4.63
CA THR A 104 -14.55 5.69 -6.07
C THR A 104 -13.57 4.63 -6.56
N GLU A 105 -12.35 4.58 -6.02
CA GLU A 105 -11.35 3.56 -6.35
C GLU A 105 -11.87 2.13 -6.12
N VAL A 106 -12.47 1.87 -4.96
CA VAL A 106 -13.09 0.57 -4.62
C VAL A 106 -14.19 0.19 -5.62
N THR A 107 -14.92 1.18 -6.13
CA THR A 107 -16.00 0.96 -7.10
C THR A 107 -15.46 0.53 -8.46
N ASP A 108 -14.32 1.08 -8.88
CA ASP A 108 -13.72 0.76 -10.17
C ASP A 108 -13.03 -0.61 -10.16
N GLU A 109 -12.41 -1.00 -9.05
CA GLU A 109 -11.89 -2.36 -8.86
C GLU A 109 -13.01 -3.41 -8.95
N LEU A 110 -14.13 -3.16 -8.28
CA LEU A 110 -15.29 -4.05 -8.32
C LEU A 110 -15.85 -4.20 -9.74
N ARG A 111 -15.96 -3.08 -10.48
CA ARG A 111 -16.41 -3.10 -11.88
C ARG A 111 -15.48 -3.91 -12.77
N ARG A 112 -14.16 -3.76 -12.59
CA ARG A 112 -13.17 -4.54 -13.32
C ARG A 112 -13.32 -6.03 -13.02
N LEU A 113 -13.47 -6.39 -11.75
CA LEU A 113 -13.62 -7.76 -11.31
C LEU A 113 -14.88 -8.42 -11.91
N ILE A 114 -16.02 -7.73 -11.89
CA ILE A 114 -17.28 -8.21 -12.50
C ILE A 114 -17.07 -8.51 -13.99
N LYS A 115 -16.39 -7.62 -14.72
CA LYS A 115 -16.10 -7.80 -16.15
C LYS A 115 -15.20 -9.02 -16.41
N GLU A 116 -14.22 -9.26 -15.55
CA GLU A 116 -13.36 -10.45 -15.64
C GLU A 116 -14.16 -11.73 -15.33
N PHE A 117 -15.03 -11.72 -14.32
CA PHE A 117 -15.92 -12.84 -14.02
C PHE A 117 -16.89 -13.17 -15.16
N GLU A 118 -17.49 -12.18 -15.82
CA GLU A 118 -18.37 -12.39 -16.98
C GLU A 118 -17.65 -13.14 -18.11
N LYS A 119 -16.38 -12.78 -18.38
CA LYS A 119 -15.56 -13.46 -19.37
C LYS A 119 -15.30 -14.92 -19.00
N GLU A 120 -14.94 -15.18 -17.75
CA GLU A 120 -14.68 -16.54 -17.27
C GLU A 120 -15.94 -17.42 -17.32
N LEU A 121 -17.10 -16.86 -16.95
CA LEU A 121 -18.38 -17.58 -17.04
C LEU A 121 -18.75 -17.94 -18.48
N ALA A 122 -18.46 -17.06 -19.45
CA ALA A 122 -18.68 -17.36 -20.86
C ALA A 122 -17.79 -18.52 -21.34
N ILE A 123 -16.53 -18.55 -20.92
CA ILE A 123 -15.60 -19.66 -21.24
C ILE A 123 -16.08 -20.97 -20.60
N ILE A 124 -16.49 -20.94 -19.34
CA ILE A 124 -16.99 -22.12 -18.62
C ILE A 124 -18.25 -22.65 -19.30
N ARG A 125 -19.21 -21.78 -19.66
CA ARG A 125 -20.42 -22.19 -20.39
C ARG A 125 -20.04 -22.92 -21.68
N GLY A 126 -19.18 -22.35 -22.51
CA GLY A 126 -18.76 -23.01 -23.75
C GLY A 126 -18.06 -24.36 -23.53
N ARG A 127 -17.29 -24.52 -22.45
CA ARG A 127 -16.69 -25.81 -22.08
C ARG A 127 -17.73 -26.83 -21.62
N VAL A 128 -18.74 -26.40 -20.86
CA VAL A 128 -19.85 -27.26 -20.42
C VAL A 128 -20.66 -27.71 -21.63
N ASP A 129 -21.07 -26.79 -22.51
CA ASP A 129 -21.81 -27.09 -23.74
C ASP A 129 -21.05 -28.11 -24.60
N GLY A 130 -19.72 -27.94 -24.73
CA GLY A 130 -18.86 -28.88 -25.46
C GLY A 130 -18.71 -30.25 -24.80
N LEU A 131 -18.75 -30.33 -23.47
CA LEU A 131 -18.75 -31.60 -22.74
C LEU A 131 -20.10 -32.32 -22.87
N GLU A 132 -21.20 -31.59 -22.75
CA GLU A 132 -22.56 -32.12 -22.93
C GLU A 132 -22.76 -32.72 -24.33
N ALA A 133 -22.27 -32.05 -25.37
CA ALA A 133 -22.31 -32.56 -26.74
C ALA A 133 -21.53 -33.89 -26.88
N ARG A 134 -20.32 -33.98 -26.31
CA ARG A 134 -19.49 -35.20 -26.35
C ARG A 134 -20.10 -36.36 -25.59
N VAL A 135 -20.79 -36.10 -24.48
CA VAL A 135 -21.51 -37.13 -23.72
C VAL A 135 -22.69 -37.64 -24.55
N GLY A 136 -23.46 -36.75 -25.19
CA GLY A 136 -24.57 -37.14 -26.05
C GLY A 136 -24.16 -38.02 -27.24
N GLU A 137 -22.98 -37.78 -27.83
CA GLU A 137 -22.42 -38.66 -28.87
C GLU A 137 -22.04 -40.06 -28.36
N LEU A 138 -21.59 -40.17 -27.10
CA LEU A 138 -21.20 -41.46 -26.49
C LEU A 138 -22.39 -42.29 -26.00
N GLU A 139 -23.51 -41.63 -25.69
CA GLU A 139 -24.74 -42.28 -25.21
C GLU A 139 -25.68 -42.74 -26.34
N ALA A 140 -25.41 -42.36 -27.60
CA ALA A 140 -26.16 -42.74 -28.80
C ALA A 140 -25.70 -44.08 -29.40
#